data_AF-X0XSX9-F1
#
_entry.id   AF-X0XSX9-F1
#
_cell.length_a   1.000
_cell.length_b   1.000
_cell.length_c   1.000
_cell.angle_alpha   90.00
_cell.angle_beta   90.00
_cell.angle_gamma   90.00
#
_symmetry.space_group_name_H-M   'P 1'
#
loop_
_entity.id
_entity.type
_entity.pdbx_description
1 polymer ?
#
loop_
_entity_poly.entity_id
_entity_poly.type
_entity_poly.pdbx_seq_one_letter_code
_entity_poly.pdbx_strand_id
1 'polypeptide(L)'
;LGVVPIPLDFLPLESVNAKDYSDRPYWFYENKYIAGAAITASDPQLYGLSLTNFGCGPNSFILHLVEDIMGGKPLGQLEIDEHAAEAGIVTRLEAFVDTIQGFAHSAEKHEATHKDIYRRAFPPVMDTEKTFIIPRMAPHIELVAALLEGSGFRAVVLPEANERNLFYADKITSGVECLPYRVTLGDFLRFCYEDGTDLKNVEAIMAGAYGPCRFGKYAL
;
A
#
# COMPACT_ATOMS: atom_id res chain seq x y z
N LEU A 1 -30.45 6.06 -9.23
CA LEU A 1 -29.36 6.25 -8.25
C LEU A 1 -29.36 7.62 -7.56
N GLY A 2 -29.70 8.74 -8.21
CA GLY A 2 -29.85 10.02 -7.48
C GLY A 2 -28.53 10.65 -7.02
N VAL A 3 -27.40 10.20 -7.55
CA VAL A 3 -26.05 10.75 -7.35
C VAL A 3 -25.50 11.23 -8.70
N VAL A 4 -24.61 12.22 -8.67
CA VAL A 4 -23.97 12.75 -9.87
C VAL A 4 -22.55 12.19 -9.97
N PRO A 5 -22.20 11.44 -11.04
CA PRO A 5 -20.84 10.99 -11.24
C PRO A 5 -19.95 12.18 -11.61
N ILE A 6 -18.86 12.36 -10.87
CA ILE A 6 -17.85 13.39 -11.14
C ILE A 6 -16.56 12.67 -11.53
N PRO A 7 -16.10 12.80 -12.79
CA PRO A 7 -14.79 12.27 -13.17
C PRO A 7 -13.69 12.88 -12.30
N LEU A 8 -12.69 12.07 -11.93
CA LEU A 8 -11.55 12.52 -11.11
C LEU A 8 -10.88 13.79 -11.68
N ASP A 9 -10.81 13.90 -13.00
CA ASP A 9 -10.21 15.01 -13.73
C ASP A 9 -10.93 16.35 -13.56
N PHE A 10 -12.16 16.34 -13.04
CA PHE A 10 -12.96 17.56 -12.83
C PHE A 10 -12.73 18.14 -11.43
N LEU A 11 -12.02 17.42 -10.56
CA LEU A 11 -11.61 17.93 -9.25
C LEU A 11 -10.37 18.83 -9.41
N PRO A 12 -10.15 19.81 -8.51
CA PRO A 12 -8.98 20.67 -8.53
C PRO A 12 -7.74 19.91 -7.99
N LEU A 13 -7.27 18.90 -8.73
CA LEU A 13 -6.22 17.97 -8.28
C LEU A 13 -4.91 18.69 -7.92
N GLU A 14 -4.61 19.81 -8.57
CA GLU A 14 -3.41 20.63 -8.29
C GLU A 14 -3.44 21.33 -6.93
N SER A 15 -4.59 21.38 -6.26
CA SER A 15 -4.72 21.92 -4.90
C SER A 15 -4.09 21.04 -3.82
N VAL A 16 -3.77 19.77 -4.15
CA VAL A 16 -3.18 18.81 -3.22
C VAL A 16 -1.81 18.35 -3.73
N ASN A 17 -0.79 18.47 -2.88
CA ASN A 17 0.53 17.95 -3.16
C ASN A 17 0.64 16.49 -2.69
N ALA A 18 0.73 15.54 -3.62
CA ALA A 18 0.83 14.12 -3.28
C ALA A 18 2.07 13.76 -2.43
N LYS A 19 3.12 14.60 -2.45
CA LYS A 19 4.31 14.42 -1.59
C LYS A 19 4.02 14.63 -0.11
N ASP A 20 2.86 15.19 0.24
CA ASP A 20 2.41 15.31 1.62
C ASP A 20 1.88 13.97 2.17
N TYR A 21 1.76 12.94 1.32
CA TYR A 21 1.26 11.60 1.65
C TYR A 21 2.27 10.48 1.39
N SER A 22 3.26 10.69 0.52
CA SER A 22 4.29 9.69 0.25
C SER A 22 5.61 10.37 -0.12
N ASP A 23 6.74 9.78 0.28
CA ASP A 23 8.07 10.21 -0.16
C ASP A 23 8.28 10.01 -1.68
N ARG A 24 7.61 9.01 -2.27
CA ARG A 24 7.88 8.58 -3.65
C ARG A 24 6.60 8.36 -4.47
N PRO A 25 5.74 9.37 -4.67
CA PRO A 25 4.56 9.25 -5.52
C PRO A 25 4.96 9.37 -7.00
N TYR A 26 5.71 8.42 -7.53
CA TYR A 26 6.34 8.56 -8.86
C TYR A 26 5.41 8.20 -10.02
N TRP A 27 4.28 7.53 -9.77
CA TRP A 27 3.30 7.26 -10.83
C TRP A 27 2.38 8.46 -11.04
N PHE A 28 2.13 8.82 -12.29
CA PHE A 28 1.21 9.91 -12.62
C PHE A 28 -0.19 9.70 -12.01
N TYR A 29 -0.76 8.50 -12.16
CA TYR A 29 -2.08 8.17 -11.60
C TYR A 29 -2.09 8.13 -10.07
N GLU A 30 -0.99 7.77 -9.42
CA GLU A 30 -0.88 7.82 -7.96
C GLU A 30 -1.09 9.24 -7.44
N ASN A 31 -0.44 10.23 -8.06
CA ASN A 31 -0.60 11.63 -7.67
C ASN A 31 -2.07 12.08 -7.77
N LYS A 32 -2.76 11.69 -8.85
CA LYS A 32 -4.17 12.02 -9.07
C LYS A 32 -5.08 11.33 -8.06
N TYR A 33 -4.80 10.07 -7.72
CA TYR A 33 -5.60 9.29 -6.78
C TYR A 33 -5.45 9.83 -5.35
N ILE A 34 -4.23 10.17 -4.94
CA ILE A 34 -3.96 10.83 -3.65
C ILE A 34 -4.70 12.17 -3.57
N ALA A 35 -4.57 13.02 -4.59
CA ALA A 35 -5.24 14.32 -4.62
C ALA A 35 -6.77 14.18 -4.60
N GLY A 36 -7.32 13.29 -5.43
CA GLY A 36 -8.75 13.00 -5.46
C GLY A 36 -9.27 12.48 -4.13
N ALA A 37 -8.55 11.56 -3.50
CA ALA A 37 -8.90 11.03 -2.19
C ALA A 37 -8.88 12.10 -1.11
N ALA A 38 -7.85 12.97 -1.09
CA ALA A 38 -7.74 14.05 -0.11
C ALA A 38 -8.88 15.08 -0.25
N ILE A 39 -9.18 15.50 -1.48
CA ILE A 39 -10.31 16.40 -1.77
C ILE A 39 -11.63 15.74 -1.35
N THR A 40 -11.83 14.48 -1.75
CA THR A 40 -13.04 13.71 -1.44
C THR A 40 -13.21 13.51 0.06
N ALA A 41 -12.15 13.20 0.80
CA ALA A 41 -12.19 13.06 2.25
C ALA A 41 -12.58 14.38 2.93
N SER A 42 -12.11 15.52 2.41
CA SER A 42 -12.36 16.84 2.99
C SER A 42 -13.77 17.41 2.74
N ASP A 43 -14.43 17.05 1.63
CA ASP A 43 -15.75 17.58 1.28
C ASP A 43 -16.87 16.58 1.62
N PRO A 44 -17.79 16.86 2.55
CA PRO A 44 -18.82 15.91 2.99
C PRO A 44 -19.79 15.44 1.88
N GLN A 45 -19.85 16.14 0.74
CA GLN A 45 -20.74 15.78 -0.37
C GLN A 45 -20.11 14.80 -1.37
N LEU A 46 -18.77 14.63 -1.32
CA LEU A 46 -18.04 13.78 -2.24
C LEU A 46 -17.78 12.40 -1.64
N TYR A 47 -17.93 11.35 -2.45
CA TYR A 47 -17.63 9.96 -2.07
C TYR A 47 -16.78 9.31 -3.15
N GLY A 48 -15.87 8.43 -2.75
CA GLY A 48 -14.92 7.82 -3.69
C GLY A 48 -15.51 6.61 -4.40
N LEU A 49 -15.28 6.47 -5.70
CA LEU A 49 -15.51 5.23 -6.44
C LEU A 49 -14.25 4.93 -7.27
N SER A 50 -13.53 3.88 -6.89
CA SER A 50 -12.35 3.42 -7.59
C SER A 50 -12.70 2.35 -8.60
N LEU A 51 -12.28 2.54 -9.85
CA LEU A 51 -12.40 1.55 -10.91
C LEU A 51 -11.06 0.82 -11.04
N THR A 52 -11.08 -0.49 -10.91
CA THR A 52 -9.87 -1.32 -10.93
C THR A 52 -10.02 -2.50 -11.88
N ASN A 53 -8.92 -3.10 -12.28
CA ASN A 53 -8.86 -4.29 -13.12
C ASN A 53 -7.89 -5.31 -12.50
N PHE A 54 -8.41 -6.44 -12.01
CA PHE A 54 -7.70 -7.61 -11.44
C PHE A 54 -6.30 -7.33 -10.87
N GLY A 55 -6.19 -6.43 -9.89
CA GLY A 55 -4.91 -6.21 -9.22
C GLY A 55 -3.74 -5.78 -10.12
N CYS A 56 -4.01 -5.39 -11.36
CA CYS A 56 -2.99 -5.13 -12.37
C CYS A 56 -2.43 -3.71 -12.21
N GLY A 57 -1.16 -3.54 -12.56
CA GLY A 57 -0.49 -2.24 -12.47
C GLY A 57 -0.39 -1.66 -11.04
N PRO A 58 -0.15 -0.36 -10.92
CA PRO A 58 0.20 0.26 -9.65
C PRO A 58 -0.95 0.30 -8.62
N ASN A 59 -2.18 0.03 -9.04
CA ASN A 59 -3.38 0.05 -8.19
C ASN A 59 -3.26 -0.84 -6.94
N SER A 60 -2.61 -2.00 -7.07
CA SER A 60 -2.31 -2.91 -5.94
C SER A 60 -1.60 -2.26 -4.74
N PHE A 61 -0.91 -1.13 -4.93
CA PHE A 61 -0.31 -0.35 -3.84
C PHE A 61 -1.03 0.98 -3.59
N ILE A 62 -1.53 1.62 -4.66
CA ILE A 62 -2.18 2.94 -4.54
C ILE A 62 -3.50 2.85 -3.77
N LEU A 63 -4.28 1.77 -3.96
CA LEU A 63 -5.61 1.65 -3.33
C LEU A 63 -5.53 1.63 -1.80
N HIS A 64 -4.56 0.92 -1.22
CA HIS A 64 -4.32 0.94 0.23
C HIS A 64 -4.06 2.35 0.77
N LEU A 65 -3.30 3.17 0.02
CA LEU A 65 -3.07 4.57 0.41
C LEU A 65 -4.34 5.42 0.25
N VAL A 66 -5.13 5.18 -0.79
CA VAL A 66 -6.41 5.89 -1.00
C VAL A 66 -7.42 5.53 0.09
N GLU A 67 -7.51 4.26 0.48
CA GLU A 67 -8.32 3.79 1.61
C GLU A 67 -7.91 4.49 2.91
N ASP A 68 -6.61 4.56 3.21
CA ASP A 68 -6.10 5.27 4.38
C ASP A 68 -6.42 6.77 4.35
N ILE A 69 -6.34 7.43 3.18
CA ILE A 69 -6.70 8.85 3.03
C ILE A 69 -8.21 9.07 3.23
N MET A 70 -9.04 8.18 2.68
CA MET A 70 -10.49 8.22 2.82
C MET A 70 -10.95 7.89 4.24
N GLY A 71 -10.17 7.10 4.98
CA GLY A 71 -10.46 6.69 6.35
C GLY A 71 -11.80 5.96 6.43
N GLY A 72 -12.67 6.38 7.35
CA GLY A 72 -14.00 5.80 7.50
C GLY A 72 -15.03 6.26 6.45
N LYS A 73 -14.67 7.16 5.54
CA LYS A 73 -15.60 7.65 4.52
C LYS A 73 -15.81 6.61 3.42
N PRO A 74 -17.06 6.36 2.96
CA PRO A 74 -17.32 5.34 1.95
C PRO A 74 -16.48 5.52 0.67
N LEU A 75 -15.77 4.45 0.33
CA LEU A 75 -15.00 4.28 -0.91
C LEU A 75 -15.48 3.01 -1.60
N GLY A 76 -16.20 3.15 -2.71
CA GLY A 76 -16.60 2.03 -3.55
C GLY A 76 -15.41 1.54 -4.36
N GLN A 77 -15.29 0.23 -4.53
CA GLN A 77 -14.33 -0.37 -5.46
C GLN A 77 -15.06 -1.26 -6.43
N LEU A 78 -14.94 -0.96 -7.72
CA LEU A 78 -15.57 -1.71 -8.78
C LEU A 78 -14.50 -2.29 -9.70
N GLU A 79 -14.37 -3.60 -9.65
CA GLU A 79 -13.54 -4.33 -10.59
C GLU A 79 -14.26 -4.51 -11.92
N ILE A 80 -13.61 -4.09 -13.01
CA ILE A 80 -14.11 -4.21 -14.38
C ILE A 80 -13.31 -5.31 -15.08
N ASP A 81 -14.02 -6.34 -15.53
CA ASP A 81 -13.53 -7.43 -16.37
C ASP A 81 -14.26 -7.39 -17.72
N GLU A 82 -13.61 -7.85 -18.79
CA GLU A 82 -14.20 -8.02 -20.13
C GLU A 82 -15.44 -8.94 -20.09
N HIS A 83 -15.51 -9.86 -19.13
CA HIS A 83 -16.65 -10.76 -18.92
C HIS A 83 -17.67 -10.25 -17.87
N ALA A 84 -17.50 -9.04 -17.34
CA ALA A 84 -18.40 -8.51 -16.32
C ALA A 84 -19.80 -8.27 -16.91
N ALA A 85 -20.81 -8.99 -16.40
CA ALA A 85 -22.19 -8.82 -16.79
C ALA A 85 -22.73 -7.45 -16.31
N GLU A 86 -23.34 -6.69 -17.21
CA GLU A 86 -23.89 -5.35 -16.97
C GLU A 86 -24.79 -5.27 -15.72
N ALA A 87 -25.66 -6.26 -15.53
CA ALA A 87 -26.55 -6.34 -14.36
C ALA A 87 -25.79 -6.37 -13.03
N GLY A 88 -24.61 -7.03 -12.99
CA GLY A 88 -23.79 -7.10 -11.78
C GLY A 88 -23.16 -5.76 -11.39
N ILE A 89 -22.88 -4.89 -12.37
CA ILE A 89 -22.34 -3.54 -12.13
C ILE A 89 -23.43 -2.65 -11.55
N VAL A 90 -24.63 -2.67 -12.14
CA VAL A 90 -25.76 -1.83 -11.69
C VAL A 90 -26.09 -2.12 -10.23
N THR A 91 -26.23 -3.39 -9.83
CA THR A 91 -26.56 -3.75 -8.45
C THR A 91 -25.46 -3.36 -7.45
N ARG A 92 -24.17 -3.45 -7.84
CA ARG A 92 -23.06 -2.99 -6.98
C ARG A 92 -23.09 -1.47 -6.78
N LEU A 93 -23.44 -0.71 -7.83
CA LEU A 93 -23.60 0.74 -7.74
C LEU A 93 -24.82 1.13 -6.89
N GLU A 94 -25.94 0.40 -7.02
CA GLU A 94 -27.11 0.58 -6.15
C GLU A 94 -26.75 0.39 -4.67
N ALA A 95 -26.11 -0.74 -4.34
CA ALA A 95 -25.67 -1.01 -2.97
C ALA A 95 -24.68 0.02 -2.44
N PHE A 96 -23.79 0.54 -3.30
CA PHE A 96 -22.86 1.60 -2.91
C PHE A 96 -23.58 2.93 -2.62
N VAL A 97 -24.57 3.30 -3.44
CA VAL A 97 -25.39 4.49 -3.19
C VAL A 97 -26.19 4.38 -1.90
N ASP A 98 -26.73 3.19 -1.59
CA ASP A 98 -27.42 2.95 -0.32
C ASP A 98 -26.46 3.12 0.87
N THR A 99 -25.21 2.68 0.72
CA THR A 99 -24.15 2.90 1.73
C THR A 99 -23.85 4.39 1.92
N ILE A 100 -23.77 5.16 0.84
CA ILE A 100 -23.58 6.62 0.88
C ILE A 100 -24.72 7.29 1.64
N GLN A 101 -25.97 6.95 1.31
CA GLN A 101 -27.15 7.53 1.95
C GLN A 101 -27.19 7.19 3.44
N GLY A 102 -26.94 5.92 3.80
CA GLY A 102 -26.87 5.49 5.19
C GLY A 102 -25.77 6.22 5.97
N PHE A 103 -24.59 6.37 5.37
CA PHE A 103 -23.48 7.11 5.97
C PHE A 103 -23.82 8.60 6.14
N ALA A 104 -24.38 9.25 5.12
CA ALA A 104 -24.76 10.67 5.17
C ALA A 104 -25.85 10.98 6.22
N HIS A 105 -26.72 10.01 6.52
CA HIS A 105 -27.73 10.11 7.57
C HIS A 105 -27.20 9.82 8.97
N SER A 106 -25.99 9.25 9.10
CA SER A 106 -25.38 9.02 10.41
C SER A 106 -24.91 10.35 11.04
N ALA A 107 -25.26 10.58 12.31
CA ALA A 107 -24.95 11.83 13.02
C ALA A 107 -23.48 11.91 13.51
N GLU A 108 -22.67 10.90 13.21
CA GLU A 108 -21.26 10.87 13.62
C GLU A 108 -20.42 11.76 12.71
N LYS A 109 -19.78 12.78 13.30
CA LYS A 109 -18.70 13.50 12.64
C LYS A 109 -17.55 12.53 12.44
N HIS A 110 -17.43 11.99 11.23
CA HIS A 110 -16.25 11.24 10.85
C HIS A 110 -15.08 12.22 10.71
N GLU A 111 -14.27 12.32 11.76
CA GLU A 111 -12.93 12.85 11.63
C GLU A 111 -12.10 11.80 10.90
N ALA A 112 -11.52 12.17 9.75
CA ALA A 112 -10.47 11.37 9.15
C ALA A 112 -9.35 11.22 10.19
N THR A 113 -9.15 10.01 10.69
CA THR A 113 -8.04 9.71 11.59
C THR A 113 -6.73 9.87 10.82
N HIS A 114 -6.15 11.07 10.88
CA HIS A 114 -4.92 11.45 10.18
C HIS A 114 -3.63 10.94 10.82
N LYS A 115 -3.71 10.11 11.85
CA LYS A 115 -2.50 9.58 12.50
C LYS A 115 -1.95 8.45 11.62
N ASP A 116 -0.96 8.80 10.80
CA ASP A 116 -0.02 7.89 10.14
C ASP A 116 -0.35 7.42 8.70
N ILE A 117 -0.99 8.26 7.88
CA ILE A 117 -1.19 7.95 6.44
C ILE A 117 0.13 8.03 5.65
N TYR A 118 1.09 8.83 6.12
CA TYR A 118 2.31 9.16 5.36
C TYR A 118 3.21 7.95 5.09
N ARG A 119 3.42 7.62 3.80
CA ARG A 119 4.31 6.55 3.33
C ARG A 119 5.76 7.02 3.25
N ARG A 120 6.53 6.70 4.29
CA ARG A 120 7.91 7.16 4.47
C ARG A 120 8.89 6.10 3.99
N ALA A 121 9.82 6.51 3.14
CA ALA A 121 11.05 5.78 2.93
C ALA A 121 11.94 5.97 4.17
N PHE A 122 12.15 4.91 4.94
CA PHE A 122 13.11 4.98 6.05
C PHE A 122 14.53 5.07 5.48
N PRO A 123 15.31 6.11 5.82
CA PRO A 123 16.73 6.10 5.52
C PRO A 123 17.39 4.96 6.31
N PRO A 124 18.44 4.31 5.78
CA PRO A 124 19.17 3.33 6.54
C PRO A 124 19.72 3.99 7.81
N VAL A 125 19.39 3.46 8.98
CA VAL A 125 20.01 3.91 10.23
C VAL A 125 21.38 3.25 10.26
N MET A 126 22.42 4.07 10.28
CA MET A 126 23.81 3.59 10.34
C MET A 126 24.17 3.28 11.79
N ASP A 127 23.53 2.24 12.34
CA ASP A 127 23.78 1.74 13.69
C ASP A 127 24.48 0.39 13.64
N THR A 128 25.77 0.38 13.97
CA THR A 128 26.59 -0.85 14.01
C THR A 128 26.19 -1.78 15.14
N GLU A 129 25.46 -1.29 16.15
CA GLU A 129 24.93 -2.09 17.25
C GLU A 129 23.65 -2.82 16.88
N LYS A 130 23.09 -2.65 15.68
CA LYS A 130 21.93 -3.41 15.23
C LYS A 130 22.31 -4.52 14.26
N THR A 131 21.47 -5.54 14.20
CA THR A 131 21.57 -6.62 13.22
C THR A 131 20.68 -6.29 12.04
N PHE A 132 21.28 -6.17 10.85
CA PHE A 132 20.56 -6.01 9.61
C PHE A 132 20.06 -7.36 9.11
N ILE A 133 18.75 -7.52 8.96
CA ILE A 133 18.18 -8.69 8.28
C ILE A 133 17.93 -8.35 6.81
N ILE A 134 18.35 -9.27 5.94
CA ILE A 134 18.32 -9.08 4.50
C ILE A 134 17.50 -10.22 3.87
N PRO A 135 16.44 -9.92 3.11
CA PRO A 135 15.62 -10.94 2.49
C PRO A 135 16.43 -11.68 1.41
N ARG A 136 16.19 -12.99 1.26
CA ARG A 136 16.94 -13.82 0.31
C ARG A 136 16.38 -13.69 -1.10
N MET A 137 16.50 -12.51 -1.69
CA MET A 137 15.99 -12.23 -3.03
C MET A 137 16.74 -13.00 -4.13
N ALA A 138 18.01 -13.33 -3.89
CA ALA A 138 18.85 -14.10 -4.80
C ALA A 138 20.13 -14.60 -4.10
N PRO A 139 20.83 -15.63 -4.63
CA PRO A 139 22.06 -16.16 -4.02
C PRO A 139 23.19 -15.14 -3.84
N HIS A 140 23.26 -14.11 -4.69
CA HIS A 140 24.30 -13.08 -4.61
C HIS A 140 24.15 -12.14 -3.40
N ILE A 141 23.02 -12.20 -2.67
CA ILE A 141 22.83 -11.38 -1.47
C ILE A 141 23.79 -11.77 -0.34
N GLU A 142 24.28 -13.01 -0.34
CA GLU A 142 25.30 -13.50 0.59
C GLU A 142 26.61 -12.70 0.46
N LEU A 143 26.97 -12.30 -0.75
CA LEU A 143 28.13 -11.45 -0.99
C LEU A 143 27.91 -10.05 -0.39
N VAL A 144 26.69 -9.51 -0.50
CA VAL A 144 26.34 -8.20 0.07
C VAL A 144 26.41 -8.25 1.59
N ALA A 145 25.90 -9.31 2.21
CA ALA A 145 26.01 -9.51 3.66
C ALA A 145 27.47 -9.60 4.11
N ALA A 146 28.30 -10.39 3.43
CA ALA A 146 29.73 -10.50 3.75
C ALA A 146 30.48 -9.16 3.61
N LEU A 147 30.11 -8.32 2.64
CA LEU A 147 30.68 -6.96 2.49
C LEU A 147 30.24 -6.03 3.63
N LEU A 148 28.99 -6.12 4.08
CA LEU A 148 28.49 -5.37 5.24
C LEU A 148 29.21 -5.80 6.52
N GLU A 149 29.39 -7.10 6.73
CA GLU A 149 30.17 -7.64 7.85
C GLU A 149 31.63 -7.20 7.81
N GLY A 150 32.27 -7.23 6.65
CA GLY A 150 33.63 -6.71 6.45
C GLY A 150 33.75 -5.20 6.72
N SER A 151 32.64 -4.47 6.67
CA SER A 151 32.56 -3.03 6.97
C SER A 151 32.21 -2.72 8.43
N GLY A 152 32.05 -3.75 9.28
CA GLY A 152 31.79 -3.61 10.72
C GLY A 152 30.30 -3.63 11.12
N PHE A 153 29.38 -3.94 10.20
CA PHE A 153 27.97 -4.14 10.51
C PHE A 153 27.66 -5.60 10.82
N ARG A 154 26.58 -5.87 11.56
CA ARG A 154 26.05 -7.23 11.72
C ARG A 154 24.98 -7.45 10.67
N ALA A 155 25.12 -8.44 9.80
CA ALA A 155 24.16 -8.72 8.73
C ALA A 155 23.79 -10.21 8.72
N VAL A 156 22.50 -10.51 8.57
CA VAL A 156 21.97 -11.87 8.46
C VAL A 156 21.12 -11.95 7.21
N VAL A 157 21.49 -12.86 6.31
CA VAL A 157 20.63 -13.23 5.17
C VAL A 157 19.57 -14.21 5.67
N LEU A 158 18.30 -13.88 5.41
CA LEU A 158 17.18 -14.73 5.78
C LEU A 158 17.20 -16.05 4.98
N PRO A 159 16.58 -17.13 5.49
CA PRO A 159 16.56 -18.41 4.79
C PRO A 159 15.79 -18.33 3.46
N GLU A 160 15.92 -19.37 2.63
CA GLU A 160 15.11 -19.48 1.42
C GLU A 160 13.61 -19.50 1.75
N ALA A 161 12.85 -18.75 0.95
CA ALA A 161 11.42 -18.62 1.14
C ALA A 161 10.71 -19.96 0.91
N ASN A 162 9.73 -20.25 1.75
CA ASN A 162 8.85 -21.41 1.62
C ASN A 162 7.38 -20.99 1.77
N GLU A 163 6.47 -21.95 1.80
CA GLU A 163 5.03 -21.73 1.94
C GLU A 163 4.64 -20.88 3.16
N ARG A 164 5.45 -20.90 4.24
CA ARG A 164 5.18 -20.11 5.45
C ARG A 164 5.33 -18.61 5.20
N ASN A 165 6.24 -18.20 4.31
CA ASN A 165 6.42 -16.80 3.93
C ASN A 165 5.12 -16.21 3.36
N LEU A 166 4.53 -16.91 2.39
CA LEU A 166 3.25 -16.50 1.80
C LEU A 166 2.11 -16.61 2.81
N PHE A 167 2.07 -17.65 3.63
CA PHE A 167 1.08 -17.77 4.70
C PHE A 167 1.07 -16.58 5.66
N TYR A 168 2.24 -16.02 6.01
CA TYR A 168 2.29 -14.81 6.85
C TYR A 168 1.92 -13.54 6.08
N ALA A 169 2.43 -13.36 4.85
CA ALA A 169 2.14 -12.19 4.04
C ALA A 169 0.63 -12.07 3.73
N ASP A 170 -0.02 -13.19 3.43
CA ASP A 170 -1.44 -13.24 3.04
C ASP A 170 -2.40 -12.80 4.15
N LYS A 171 -1.93 -12.74 5.40
CA LYS A 171 -2.71 -12.22 6.52
C LYS A 171 -2.83 -10.70 6.51
N ILE A 172 -1.93 -10.00 5.81
CA ILE A 172 -1.85 -8.54 5.82
C ILE A 172 -1.85 -7.91 4.42
N THR A 173 -1.73 -8.72 3.37
CA THR A 173 -1.82 -8.26 1.98
C THR A 173 -3.17 -8.59 1.37
N SER A 174 -3.61 -7.80 0.39
CA SER A 174 -4.85 -8.06 -0.34
C SER A 174 -4.73 -9.23 -1.33
N GLY A 175 -3.50 -9.67 -1.62
CA GLY A 175 -3.21 -10.78 -2.52
C GLY A 175 -3.01 -10.36 -3.97
N VAL A 176 -3.29 -9.09 -4.30
CA VAL A 176 -3.10 -8.50 -5.65
C VAL A 176 -1.75 -7.82 -5.84
N GLU A 177 -0.98 -7.66 -4.76
CA GLU A 177 0.40 -7.21 -4.79
C GLU A 177 1.28 -8.26 -5.51
N CYS A 178 2.42 -7.83 -6.05
CA CYS A 178 3.29 -8.74 -6.80
C CYS A 178 3.78 -9.89 -5.91
N LEU A 179 3.89 -11.10 -6.46
CA LEU A 179 4.43 -12.24 -5.73
C LEU A 179 5.79 -11.94 -5.05
N PRO A 180 6.77 -11.28 -5.71
CA PRO A 180 8.02 -10.89 -5.04
C PRO A 180 7.82 -10.02 -3.78
N TYR A 181 6.82 -9.12 -3.77
CA TYR A 181 6.50 -8.32 -2.58
C TYR A 181 6.04 -9.22 -1.44
N ARG A 182 5.06 -10.11 -1.72
CA ARG A 182 4.51 -11.02 -0.72
C ARG A 182 5.58 -12.00 -0.18
N VAL A 183 6.48 -12.47 -1.04
CA VAL A 183 7.59 -13.34 -0.63
C VAL A 183 8.57 -12.59 0.29
N THR A 184 9.01 -11.38 -0.11
CA THR A 184 9.97 -10.59 0.68
C THR A 184 9.37 -10.06 1.98
N LEU A 185 8.11 -9.59 1.96
CA LEU A 185 7.39 -9.26 3.18
C LEU A 185 7.25 -10.49 4.09
N GLY A 186 6.97 -11.65 3.49
CA GLY A 186 6.92 -12.93 4.16
C GLY A 186 8.25 -13.33 4.83
N ASP A 187 9.41 -13.01 4.24
CA ASP A 187 10.72 -13.23 4.88
C ASP A 187 10.81 -12.49 6.22
N PHE A 188 10.47 -11.21 6.23
CA PHE A 188 10.50 -10.38 7.44
C PHE A 188 9.46 -10.84 8.47
N LEU A 189 8.23 -11.11 8.04
CA LEU A 189 7.18 -11.58 8.94
C LEU A 189 7.53 -12.94 9.55
N ARG A 190 8.07 -13.86 8.74
CA ARG A 190 8.50 -15.18 9.22
C ARG A 190 9.59 -15.05 10.28
N PHE A 191 10.60 -14.22 10.02
CA PHE A 191 11.64 -13.91 11.02
C PHE A 191 11.01 -13.40 12.33
N CYS A 192 10.09 -12.44 12.25
CA CYS A 192 9.40 -11.90 13.42
C CYS A 192 8.57 -12.95 14.19
N TYR A 193 7.88 -13.85 13.48
CA TYR A 193 6.98 -14.83 14.11
C TYR A 193 7.70 -16.09 14.61
N GLU A 194 8.79 -16.53 13.98
CA GLU A 194 9.43 -17.82 14.25
C GLU A 194 10.72 -17.69 15.05
N ASP A 195 11.54 -16.67 14.76
CA ASP A 195 12.88 -16.57 15.35
C ASP A 195 12.89 -15.81 16.70
N GLY A 196 11.75 -15.22 17.08
CA GLY A 196 11.51 -14.66 18.43
C GLY A 196 12.54 -13.61 18.89
N THR A 197 13.27 -13.00 17.96
CA THR A 197 14.35 -12.07 18.28
C THR A 197 13.78 -10.74 18.78
N ASP A 198 14.47 -10.08 19.70
CA ASP A 198 14.13 -8.73 20.14
C ASP A 198 14.19 -7.77 18.95
N LEU A 199 13.01 -7.43 18.42
CA LEU A 199 12.84 -6.53 17.26
C LEU A 199 13.47 -5.15 17.48
N LYS A 200 13.80 -4.78 18.72
CA LYS A 200 14.46 -3.50 19.04
C LYS A 200 15.88 -3.41 18.50
N ASN A 201 16.55 -4.55 18.31
CA ASN A 201 17.96 -4.61 17.90
C ASN A 201 18.12 -5.07 16.44
N VAL A 202 17.03 -5.08 15.66
CA VAL A 202 17.02 -5.57 14.28
C VAL A 202 16.52 -4.48 13.35
N GLU A 203 17.15 -4.35 12.18
CA GLU A 203 16.65 -3.52 11.09
C GLU A 203 16.49 -4.34 9.81
N ALA A 204 15.33 -4.23 9.19
CA ALA A 204 15.09 -4.85 7.89
C ALA A 204 15.68 -3.98 6.78
N ILE A 205 16.58 -4.55 5.98
CA ILE A 205 17.08 -3.90 4.77
C ILE A 205 16.22 -4.35 3.60
N MET A 206 15.72 -3.38 2.85
CA MET A 206 15.04 -3.65 1.60
C MET A 206 15.62 -2.82 0.46
N ALA A 207 15.98 -3.51 -0.62
CA ALA A 207 16.36 -2.83 -1.85
C ALA A 207 15.15 -2.09 -2.44
N GLY A 208 15.41 -0.92 -3.00
CA GLY A 208 14.40 -0.11 -3.67
C GLY A 208 14.84 0.24 -5.08
N ALA A 209 13.88 0.62 -5.92
CA ALA A 209 14.15 1.17 -7.25
C ALA A 209 13.40 2.48 -7.47
N TYR A 210 13.97 3.29 -8.37
CA TYR A 210 13.31 4.46 -8.94
C TYR A 210 12.85 4.10 -10.36
N GLY A 211 11.54 4.14 -10.60
CA GLY A 211 10.97 3.79 -11.91
C GLY A 211 9.58 3.17 -11.80
N PRO A 212 8.89 2.91 -12.91
CA PRO A 212 7.48 2.50 -12.91
C PRO A 212 7.21 1.13 -12.28
N CYS A 213 8.25 0.40 -11.89
CA CYS A 213 8.14 -0.91 -11.24
C CYS A 213 7.66 -0.77 -9.80
N ARG A 214 6.69 -1.60 -9.40
CA ARG A 214 6.15 -1.64 -8.02
C ARG A 214 7.22 -1.87 -6.96
N PHE A 215 8.38 -2.42 -7.32
CA PHE A 215 9.53 -2.62 -6.43
C PHE A 215 9.95 -1.34 -5.68
N GLY A 216 9.77 -0.16 -6.28
CA GLY A 216 10.03 1.12 -5.59
C GLY A 216 9.14 1.40 -4.37
N LYS A 217 8.04 0.64 -4.20
CA LYS A 217 7.10 0.72 -3.08
C LYS A 217 7.34 -0.31 -1.98
N TYR A 218 8.27 -1.25 -2.13
CA TYR A 218 8.43 -2.35 -1.16
C TYR A 218 9.03 -1.89 0.19
N ALA A 219 9.58 -0.66 0.23
CA ALA A 219 10.26 -0.08 1.39
C ALA A 219 9.64 1.28 1.80
N LEU A 220 8.32 1.44 1.60
CA LEU A 220 7.55 2.66 1.90
C LEU A 220 6.43 2.40 2.91
#